data_AF-A0A4U7F0R4-F1
#
_entry.id   AF-A0A4U7F0R4-F1
#
_cell.length_a   1.000
_cell.length_b   1.000
_cell.length_c   1.000
_cell.angle_alpha   90.00
_cell.angle_beta   90.00
_cell.angle_gamma   90.00
#
_symmetry.space_group_name_H-M   'P 1'
#
loop_
_entity.id
_entity.type
_entity.pdbx_description
1 polymer ?
#
loop_
_entity_poly.entity_id
_entity_poly.type
_entity_poly.pdbx_seq_one_letter_code
_entity_poly.pdbx_strand_id
1 'polypeptide(L)' 'MSYELDPLPYDYDALEPHISEQVLEWHHDTHHQGYVNGWNAAEETLEENR' A
#
# COMPACT_ATOMS: atom_id res chain seq x y z
N MET A 1 16.26 5.07 -2.78
CA MET A 1 15.70 3.69 -2.88
C MET A 1 14.18 3.85 -2.99
N SER A 2 13.53 3.16 -3.91
CA SER A 2 12.06 3.23 -4.06
C SER A 2 11.44 2.05 -3.34
N TYR A 3 10.46 2.30 -2.49
CA TYR A 3 9.60 1.28 -1.91
C TYR A 3 8.53 0.89 -2.94
N GLU A 4 8.11 -0.37 -2.89
CA GLU A 4 7.05 -0.93 -3.73
C GLU A 4 5.99 -1.57 -2.85
N LEU A 5 4.75 -1.62 -3.33
CA LEU A 5 3.66 -2.29 -2.63
C LEU A 5 3.75 -3.79 -2.91
N ASP A 6 4.08 -4.57 -1.89
CA ASP A 6 4.09 -6.03 -1.99
C ASP A 6 2.68 -6.56 -2.25
N PRO A 7 2.52 -7.58 -3.11
CA PRO A 7 1.23 -8.22 -3.31
C PRO A 7 0.76 -8.93 -2.03
N LEU A 8 -0.56 -9.03 -1.86
CA LEU A 8 -1.13 -9.85 -0.78
C LEU A 8 -0.72 -11.32 -0.95
N PRO A 9 -0.47 -12.04 0.15
CA PRO A 9 -0.13 -13.46 0.11
C PRO A 9 -1.36 -14.37 -0.09
N TYR A 10 -2.54 -13.79 -0.33
CA TYR A 10 -3.82 -14.45 -0.53
C TYR A 10 -4.72 -13.57 -1.41
N ASP A 11 -5.78 -14.17 -1.97
CA ASP A 11 -6.79 -13.46 -2.76
C ASP A 11 -7.61 -12.50 -1.87
N TYR A 12 -8.20 -11.47 -2.47
CA TYR A 12 -8.93 -10.42 -1.73
C TYR A 12 -10.15 -10.92 -0.96
N ASP A 13 -10.76 -12.03 -1.36
CA ASP A 13 -11.91 -12.64 -0.69
C ASP A 13 -11.52 -13.69 0.38
N ALA A 14 -10.23 -13.98 0.54
CA ALA A 14 -9.76 -15.06 1.41
C ALA A 14 -10.08 -14.89 2.90
N LEU A 15 -10.49 -13.69 3.31
CA LEU A 15 -10.82 -13.35 4.70
C LEU A 15 -12.33 -13.25 4.96
N GLU A 16 -13.16 -13.56 3.96
CA GLU A 16 -14.62 -13.59 4.14
C GLU A 16 -15.06 -14.73 5.07
N PRO A 17 -16.17 -14.56 5.84
CA PRO A 17 -17.04 -13.38 5.92
C PRO A 17 -16.58 -12.36 6.97
N HIS A 18 -15.35 -12.50 7.50
CA HIS A 18 -14.86 -11.66 8.60
C HIS A 18 -14.37 -10.30 8.12
N ILE A 19 -13.79 -10.24 6.93
CA ILE A 19 -13.40 -9.03 6.21
C ILE A 19 -13.89 -9.20 4.78
N SER A 20 -14.66 -8.24 4.27
CA SER A 20 -15.15 -8.31 2.89
C SER A 20 -14.04 -8.02 1.88
N GLU A 21 -14.16 -8.62 0.70
CA GLU A 21 -13.26 -8.39 -0.45
C GLU A 21 -13.04 -6.89 -0.71
N GLN A 22 -14.14 -6.13 -0.80
CA GLN A 22 -14.10 -4.67 -1.04
C GLN A 22 -13.26 -3.91 0.01
N VAL A 23 -13.35 -4.29 1.29
CA VAL A 23 -12.57 -3.61 2.34
C VAL A 23 -11.09 -3.91 2.17
N LEU A 24 -10.74 -5.16 1.86
CA LEU A 24 -9.35 -5.56 1.70
C LEU A 24 -8.73 -4.93 0.44
N GLU A 25 -9.48 -4.88 -0.66
CA GLU A 25 -9.08 -4.19 -1.91
C GLU A 25 -8.79 -2.71 -1.66
N TRP A 26 -9.71 -1.98 -1.03
CA TRP A 26 -9.48 -0.56 -0.73
C TRP A 26 -8.34 -0.34 0.27
N HIS A 27 -8.23 -1.21 1.28
CA HIS A 27 -7.14 -1.13 2.24
C HIS A 27 -5.79 -1.27 1.54
N HIS A 28 -5.62 -2.29 0.71
CA HIS A 28 -4.35 -2.56 0.04
C HIS A 28 -4.07 -1.54 -1.08
N ASP A 29 -4.97 -1.42 -2.04
CA ASP A 29 -4.69 -0.73 -3.32
C ASP A 29 -4.79 0.79 -3.19
N THR A 30 -5.52 1.29 -2.19
CA THR A 30 -5.66 2.73 -1.97
C THR A 30 -4.88 3.16 -0.73
N HIS A 31 -5.17 2.59 0.44
CA HIS A 31 -4.57 3.10 1.68
C HIS A 31 -3.09 2.72 1.81
N HIS A 32 -2.72 1.45 1.61
CA HIS A 32 -1.32 1.03 1.68
C HIS A 32 -0.49 1.62 0.54
N GLN A 33 -1.02 1.60 -0.70
CA GLN A 33 -0.38 2.31 -1.82
C GLN A 33 -0.14 3.79 -1.53
N GLY A 34 -1.08 4.45 -0.85
CA GLY A 34 -0.93 5.84 -0.41
C GLY A 34 0.28 6.05 0.49
N TYR A 35 0.53 5.14 1.43
CA TYR A 35 1.72 5.19 2.30
C TYR A 35 3.01 4.96 1.51
N VAL A 36 3.05 3.99 0.60
CA VAL A 36 4.21 3.72 -0.27
C VAL A 36 4.56 4.96 -1.10
N ASN A 37 3.56 5.56 -1.74
CA ASN A 37 3.74 6.77 -2.54
C ASN A 37 4.23 7.95 -1.70
N GLY A 38 3.62 8.17 -0.53
CA GLY A 38 3.98 9.25 0.37
C GLY A 38 5.40 9.11 0.92
N TRP A 39 5.83 7.89 1.25
CA TRP A 39 7.19 7.62 1.70
C TRP A 39 8.21 7.93 0.61
N ASN A 40 7.98 7.42 -0.62
CA ASN A 40 8.88 7.67 -1.74
C ASN A 40 9.04 9.16 -2.04
N ALA A 41 7.93 9.91 -2.05
CA ALA A 41 7.96 11.36 -2.24
C ALA A 41 8.72 12.10 -1.12
N ALA A 42 8.59 11.64 0.13
CA ALA A 42 9.29 12.24 1.26
C ALA A 42 10.81 11.98 1.21
N GLU A 43 11.22 10.77 0.83
CA GLU A 43 12.64 10.44 0.64
C GLU A 43 13.27 11.23 -0.51
N GLU A 44 12.56 11.35 -1.65
CA GLU A 44 12.98 12.17 -2.79
C GLU A 44 13.16 13.63 -2.36
N THR A 45 12.16 14.20 -1.68
CA THR A 45 12.24 15.57 -1.15
C THR A 45 13.42 15.72 -0.20
N LEU A 46 13.68 14.74 0.68
CA LEU A 46 14.79 14.80 1.62
C LEU A 46 16.15 14.74 0.90
N GLU A 47 16.28 13.91 -0.13
CA GLU A 47 17.50 13.78 -0.93
C GLU A 47 17.81 15.07 -1.70
N GLU A 48 16.80 15.71 -2.30
CA GLU A 48 16.94 16.99 -3.02
C GLU A 48 17.38 18.16 -2.12
N ASN A 49 17.05 18.11 -0.82
CA ASN A 49 17.29 19.19 0.13
C ASN A 49 18.46 18.92 1.10
N ARG A 50 19.24 17.86 0.88
CA ARG A 50 20.48 17.56 1.63
C ARG A 50 21.69 18.28 1.02
#